data_AF-A0A2V3J1L6-F1
#
_entry.id   AF-A0A2V3J1L6-F1
#
_cell.length_a   1.000
_cell.length_b   1.000
_cell.length_c   1.000
_cell.angle_alpha   90.00
_cell.angle_beta   90.00
_cell.angle_gamma   90.00
#
_symmetry.space_group_name_H-M   'P 1'
#
loop_
_entity.id
_entity.type
_entity.pdbx_description
1 polymer ?
#
loop_
_entity_poly.entity_id
_entity_poly.type
_entity_poly.pdbx_seq_one_letter_code
_entity_poly.pdbx_strand_id
1 'polypeptide(L)'
;MGGGSKVAEPKMQCTDEEMAQNRIPLDYRDFCAHKLIPLNNCRRKNLYLPFRCEDERHDYEKCQYDQYMRRVNEMKAILKEERKMARKAREEAEALQG
;
A
#
# COMPACT_ATOMS: atom_id res chain seq x y z
N MET A 1 18.64 -4.68 10.38
CA MET A 1 18.07 -3.31 10.27
C MET A 1 16.66 -3.45 9.70
N GLY A 2 15.65 -2.94 10.37
CA GLY A 2 14.26 -3.07 9.95
C GLY A 2 13.34 -2.53 11.05
N GLY A 3 13.62 -1.29 11.46
CA GLY A 3 12.84 -0.59 12.46
C GLY A 3 11.40 -0.46 11.99
N GLY A 4 10.47 -0.78 12.89
CA GLY A 4 9.06 -0.47 12.72
C GLY A 4 8.88 1.04 12.69
N SER A 5 9.11 1.64 11.54
CA SER A 5 8.68 3.00 11.25
C SER A 5 7.17 3.00 11.39
N LYS A 6 6.67 3.76 12.36
CA LYS A 6 5.24 4.04 12.55
C LYS A 6 4.71 4.51 11.21
N VAL A 7 4.02 3.63 10.48
CA VAL A 7 3.60 3.95 9.13
C VAL A 7 2.42 4.90 9.26
N ALA A 8 2.65 6.18 8.95
CA ALA A 8 1.63 7.22 9.01
C ALA A 8 0.40 6.77 8.20
N GLU A 9 -0.79 7.00 8.74
CA GLU A 9 -2.07 6.58 8.17
C GLU A 9 -2.18 6.94 6.67
N PRO A 10 -2.66 6.04 5.79
CA PRO A 10 -2.72 6.32 4.37
C PRO A 10 -3.75 7.42 4.11
N LYS A 11 -3.25 8.62 3.78
CA LYS A 11 -4.08 9.76 3.41
C LYS A 11 -4.31 9.76 1.90
N MET A 12 -5.57 9.79 1.46
CA MET A 12 -5.90 10.08 0.07
C MET A 12 -5.49 11.53 -0.23
N GLN A 13 -4.55 11.69 -1.15
CA GLN A 13 -4.01 13.00 -1.53
C GLN A 13 -4.64 13.57 -2.80
N CYS A 14 -5.37 12.75 -3.56
CA CYS A 14 -6.03 13.13 -4.81
C CYS A 14 -7.55 13.04 -4.62
N THR A 15 -8.28 13.99 -5.20
CA THR A 15 -9.75 13.97 -5.17
C THR A 15 -10.32 13.05 -6.26
N ASP A 16 -11.55 12.57 -6.07
CA ASP A 16 -12.22 11.72 -7.06
C ASP A 16 -12.43 12.43 -8.41
N GLU A 17 -12.67 13.74 -8.37
CA GLU A 17 -12.80 14.58 -9.54
C GLU A 17 -11.47 14.65 -10.32
N GLU A 18 -10.35 14.85 -9.64
CA GLU A 18 -9.02 14.86 -10.26
C GLU A 18 -8.67 13.51 -10.90
N MET A 19 -9.03 12.39 -10.25
CA MET A 19 -8.81 11.05 -10.79
C MET A 19 -9.68 10.79 -12.03
N ALA A 20 -10.92 11.28 -12.04
CA ALA A 20 -11.82 11.18 -13.18
C ALA A 20 -11.35 12.03 -14.36
N GLN A 21 -10.93 13.28 -14.12
CA GLN A 21 -10.39 14.18 -15.14
C GLN A 21 -9.16 13.60 -15.84
N ASN A 22 -8.29 12.93 -15.07
CA ASN A 22 -7.08 12.30 -15.62
C ASN A 22 -7.35 10.91 -16.25
N ARG A 23 -8.61 10.45 -16.25
CA ARG A 23 -9.05 9.16 -16.80
C ARG A 23 -8.28 7.97 -16.20
N ILE A 24 -8.08 7.99 -14.88
CA ILE A 24 -7.42 6.89 -14.17
C ILE A 24 -8.39 5.68 -14.09
N PRO A 25 -7.99 4.49 -14.58
CA PRO A 25 -8.81 3.28 -14.46
C PRO A 25 -9.02 2.90 -13.00
N LEU A 26 -10.14 2.22 -12.69
CA LEU A 26 -10.52 1.88 -11.32
C LEU A 26 -9.43 1.13 -10.55
N ASP A 27 -8.71 0.24 -11.23
CA ASP A 27 -7.63 -0.57 -10.64
C ASP A 27 -6.46 0.28 -10.11
N TYR A 28 -6.29 1.49 -10.64
CA TYR A 28 -5.19 2.40 -10.28
C TYR A 28 -5.65 3.58 -9.44
N ARG A 29 -6.90 3.58 -8.94
CA ARG A 29 -7.41 4.60 -8.01
C ARG A 29 -7.06 4.26 -6.57
N ASP A 30 -5.77 4.09 -6.31
CA ASP A 30 -5.22 3.81 -5.00
C ASP A 30 -4.72 5.10 -4.30
N PHE A 31 -4.23 4.97 -3.07
CA PHE A 31 -3.61 6.08 -2.33
C PHE A 31 -2.42 6.70 -3.07
N CYS A 32 -1.86 6.04 -4.08
CA CYS A 32 -0.73 6.48 -4.89
C CYS A 32 -1.13 7.18 -6.21
N ALA A 33 -2.44 7.33 -6.49
CA ALA A 33 -2.95 7.96 -7.71
C ALA A 33 -2.40 9.39 -7.95
N HIS A 34 -2.11 10.13 -6.87
CA HIS A 34 -1.51 11.46 -6.93
C HIS A 34 -0.11 11.48 -7.59
N LYS A 35 0.64 10.37 -7.55
CA LYS A 35 1.94 10.20 -8.27
C LYS A 35 1.76 9.67 -9.68
N LEU A 36 0.67 8.96 -9.95
CA LEU A 36 0.37 8.42 -11.28
C LEU A 36 -0.01 9.53 -12.28
N ILE A 37 -0.69 10.57 -11.83
CA ILE A 37 -1.04 11.74 -12.66
C ILE A 37 0.20 12.40 -13.30
N PRO A 38 1.22 12.85 -12.53
CA PRO A 38 2.42 13.45 -13.10
C PRO A 38 3.19 12.47 -13.99
N LEU A 39 3.26 11.18 -13.63
CA LEU A 39 3.90 10.15 -14.45
C LEU A 39 3.22 10.00 -15.82
N ASN A 40 1.89 9.93 -15.85
CA ASN A 40 1.13 9.82 -17.12
C ASN A 40 1.27 11.09 -17.96
N ASN A 41 1.34 12.26 -17.33
CA ASN A 41 1.60 13.51 -18.03
C ASN A 41 3.01 13.53 -18.64
N CYS A 42 4.03 13.08 -17.91
CA CYS A 42 5.39 12.98 -18.44
C CYS A 42 5.48 11.96 -19.59
N ARG A 43 4.83 10.80 -19.46
CA ARG A 43 4.77 9.75 -20.49
C ARG A 43 4.12 10.25 -21.78
N ARG A 44 2.99 10.94 -21.68
CA ARG A 44 2.31 11.52 -22.85
C ARG A 44 3.16 12.58 -23.56
N LYS A 45 3.85 13.44 -22.79
CA LYS A 45 4.74 14.47 -23.35
C LYS A 45 5.95 13.88 -24.07
N ASN A 46 6.53 12.81 -23.54
CA ASN A 46 7.75 12.17 -24.08
C ASN A 46 7.46 10.93 -24.94
N LEU A 47 6.23 10.73 -25.41
CA LEU A 47 5.84 9.60 -26.25
C LEU A 47 6.25 8.22 -25.67
N TYR A 48 6.18 8.07 -24.34
CA TYR A 48 6.50 6.83 -23.63
C TYR A 48 7.94 6.30 -23.83
N LEU A 49 8.90 7.20 -24.04
CA LEU A 49 10.32 6.83 -24.10
C LEU A 49 10.79 6.20 -22.77
N PRO A 50 11.49 5.05 -22.80
CA PRO A 50 11.80 4.27 -21.60
C PRO A 50 12.81 4.91 -20.65
N PHE A 51 13.67 5.80 -21.16
CA PHE A 51 14.70 6.53 -20.41
C PHE A 51 14.23 7.92 -19.94
N ARG A 52 12.96 8.28 -20.20
CA ARG A 52 12.35 9.52 -19.73
C ARG A 52 11.36 9.18 -18.62
N CYS A 53 11.19 10.12 -17.68
CA CYS A 53 10.26 9.99 -16.56
C CYS A 53 10.64 8.90 -15.54
N GLU A 54 11.94 8.60 -15.38
CA GLU A 54 12.40 7.58 -14.43
C GLU A 54 12.15 8.00 -12.98
N ASP A 55 12.35 9.27 -12.65
CA ASP A 55 12.13 9.80 -11.31
C ASP A 55 10.66 9.69 -10.90
N GLU A 56 9.74 10.14 -11.75
CA GLU A 56 8.30 10.02 -11.50
C GLU A 56 7.84 8.55 -11.46
N ARG A 57 8.51 7.66 -12.21
CA ARG A 57 8.26 6.22 -12.16
C ARG A 57 8.70 5.66 -10.80
N HIS A 58 9.93 5.92 -10.38
CA HIS A 58 10.46 5.42 -9.11
C HIS A 58 9.66 5.97 -7.92
N ASP A 59 9.20 7.22 -7.97
CA ASP A 59 8.32 7.79 -6.96
C ASP A 59 6.99 7.04 -6.85
N TYR A 60 6.38 6.70 -7.99
CA TYR A 60 5.15 5.91 -8.02
C TYR A 60 5.36 4.49 -7.50
N GLU A 61 6.42 3.81 -7.94
CA GLU A 61 6.78 2.45 -7.50
C GLU A 61 7.11 2.40 -6.01
N LYS A 62 7.83 3.40 -5.49
CA LYS A 62 8.11 3.51 -4.06
C LYS A 62 6.82 3.68 -3.26
N CYS A 63 5.89 4.52 -3.73
CA CYS A 63 4.60 4.67 -3.08
C CYS A 63 3.83 3.34 -3.02
N GLN A 64 3.78 2.61 -4.13
CA GLN A 64 3.13 1.28 -4.16
C GLN A 64 3.81 0.29 -3.22
N TYR A 65 5.14 0.26 -3.19
CA TYR A 65 5.89 -0.59 -2.29
C TYR A 65 5.58 -0.28 -0.83
N ASP A 66 5.56 1.01 -0.46
CA ASP A 66 5.22 1.45 0.89
C ASP A 66 3.78 1.03 1.25
N GLN A 67 2.83 1.07 0.32
CA GLN A 67 1.46 0.58 0.50
C GLN A 67 1.38 -0.94 0.65
N TYR A 68 2.14 -1.69 -0.15
CA TYR A 68 2.21 -3.15 -0.05
C TYR A 68 2.77 -3.57 1.31
N MET A 69 3.86 -2.95 1.75
CA MET A 69 4.49 -3.25 3.03
C MET A 69 3.58 -2.96 4.22
N ARG A 70 2.72 -1.94 4.14
CA ARG A 70 1.65 -1.70 5.13
C ARG A 70 0.72 -2.90 5.24
N ARG A 71 0.14 -3.34 4.12
CA ARG A 71 -0.79 -4.48 4.08
C ARG A 71 -0.12 -5.76 4.59
N VAL A 72 1.14 -5.99 4.23
CA VAL A 72 1.92 -7.14 4.74
C VAL A 72 2.09 -7.06 6.26
N ASN A 73 2.36 -5.88 6.81
CA ASN A 73 2.52 -5.69 8.25
C ASN A 73 1.18 -5.85 9.00
N GLU A 74 0.08 -5.37 8.44
CA GLU A 74 -1.28 -5.58 8.96
C GLU A 74 -1.63 -7.07 8.99
N MET A 75 -1.40 -7.80 7.88
CA MET A 75 -1.61 -9.24 7.83
C MET A 75 -0.76 -9.99 8.83
N LYS A 76 0.53 -9.62 8.99
CA LYS A 76 1.40 -10.21 10.01
C LYS A 76 0.90 -9.96 11.43
N ALA A 77 0.33 -8.79 11.70
CA ALA A 77 -0.27 -8.48 13.00
C ALA A 77 -1.50 -9.35 13.27
N ILE A 78 -2.40 -9.48 12.30
CA ILE A 78 -3.60 -10.34 12.39
C ILE A 78 -3.19 -11.79 12.68
N LEU A 79 -2.30 -12.36 11.87
CA LEU A 79 -1.81 -13.73 12.04
C LEU A 79 -1.15 -13.96 13.42
N LYS A 80 -0.45 -12.94 13.95
CA LYS A 80 0.15 -13.01 15.28
C LYS A 80 -0.92 -13.04 16.38
N GLU A 81 -1.96 -12.24 16.27
CA GLU A 81 -3.07 -12.26 17.22
C GLU A 81 -3.86 -13.56 17.13
N GLU A 82 -4.15 -14.07 15.93
CA GLU A 82 -4.79 -15.39 15.73
C GLU A 82 -3.98 -16.50 16.39
N ARG A 83 -2.65 -16.52 16.22
CA ARG A 83 -1.78 -17.51 16.87
C ARG A 83 -1.81 -17.40 18.40
N LYS A 84 -1.88 -16.19 18.96
CA LYS A 84 -2.01 -15.99 20.41
C LYS A 84 -3.37 -16.47 20.91
N MET A 85 -4.45 -16.15 20.19
CA MET A 85 -5.80 -16.60 20.53
C MET A 85 -5.90 -18.13 20.48
N ALA A 86 -5.34 -18.75 19.44
CA ALA A 86 -5.27 -20.20 19.33
C ALA A 86 -4.47 -20.84 20.48
N ARG A 87 -3.36 -20.21 20.92
CA ARG A 87 -2.59 -20.69 22.08
C ARG A 87 -3.41 -20.58 23.38
N LYS A 88 -4.04 -19.44 23.63
CA LYS A 88 -4.90 -19.24 24.81
C LYS A 88 -6.06 -20.22 24.84
N ALA A 89 -6.73 -20.44 23.71
CA ALA A 89 -7.82 -21.40 23.61
C ALA A 89 -7.38 -22.84 23.92
N ARG A 90 -6.14 -23.22 23.55
CA ARG A 90 -5.56 -24.52 23.94
C ARG A 90 -5.30 -24.60 25.44
N GLU A 91 -4.68 -23.57 26.02
CA GLU A 91 -4.41 -23.48 27.46
C GLU A 91 -5.72 -23.50 28.29
N GLU A 92 -6.76 -22.78 27.84
CA GLU A 92 -8.10 -22.77 28.47
C GLU A 92 -8.80 -24.14 28.34
N ALA A 93 -8.68 -24.82 27.20
CA ALA A 93 -9.24 -26.16 27.01
C ALA A 93 -8.56 -27.21 27.89
N GLU A 94 -7.23 -27.11 28.08
CA GLU A 94 -6.47 -27.96 29.01
C GLU A 94 -6.85 -27.67 30.47
N ALA A 95 -7.04 -26.39 30.84
CA ALA A 95 -7.45 -26.00 32.20
C ALA A 95 -8.88 -26.42 32.57
N LEU A 96 -9.79 -26.59 31.59
CA LEU A 96 -11.16 -27.07 31.84
C LEU A 96 -11.23 -28.60 31.99
N GLN A 97 -10.20 -29.32 31.54
CA GLN A 97 -10.13 -30.78 31.60
C GLN A 97 -9.47 -31.31 32.90
N GLY A 98 -8.82 -30.43 33.67
CA GLY A 98 -8.28 -30.71 35.01
C GLY A 98 -9.19 -30.17 36.11
#